data_AF-A0AAU9Y2C7-F1
#
_entry.id   AF-A0AAU9Y2C7-F1
#
_cell.length_a   1.000
_cell.length_b   1.000
_cell.length_c   1.000
_cell.angle_alpha   90.00
_cell.angle_beta   90.00
_cell.angle_gamma   90.00
#
_symmetry.space_group_name_H-M   'P 1'
#
loop_
_entity.id
_entity.type
_entity.pdbx_description
1 polymer ?
#
loop_
_entity_poly.entity_id
_entity_poly.type
_entity_poly.pdbx_seq_one_letter_code
_entity_poly.pdbx_strand_id
1 'polypeptide(L)' 'MAEPCFLDEQEKLLLAELGKDFPEVESKGYDSKTLTKKAKAWEEILTRFNSQIPNGIKRDLSQLQGCWRRLKL' A
#
# COMPACT_ATOMS: atom_id res chain seq x y z
N MET A 1 -10.22 6.16 17.26
CA MET A 1 -10.60 7.01 16.12
C MET A 1 -9.78 6.54 14.94
N ALA A 2 -10.41 6.03 13.88
CA ALA A 2 -9.67 5.56 12.71
C ALA A 2 -9.29 6.78 11.87
N GLU A 3 -7.99 7.06 11.72
CA GLU A 3 -7.51 8.19 10.91
C GLU A 3 -8.06 8.09 9.47
N PRO A 4 -8.56 9.19 8.88
CA PRO A 4 -9.02 9.17 7.49
C PRO A 4 -7.90 8.73 6.54
N CYS A 5 -8.24 7.93 5.53
CA CYS A 5 -7.33 7.68 4.44
C CYS A 5 -7.29 8.95 3.58
N PHE A 6 -6.29 9.81 3.81
CA PHE A 6 -6.12 11.09 3.11
C PHE A 6 -5.39 10.95 1.77
N LEU A 7 -5.57 9.84 1.04
CA LEU A 7 -5.08 9.74 -0.34
C LEU A 7 -6.06 10.46 -1.26
N ASP A 8 -5.54 11.30 -2.15
CA ASP A 8 -6.31 11.91 -3.23
C ASP A 8 -6.72 10.86 -4.30
N GLU A 9 -7.55 11.21 -5.27
CA GLU A 9 -8.05 10.25 -6.26
C GLU A 9 -6.92 9.63 -7.08
N GLN A 10 -5.96 10.45 -7.54
CA GLN A 10 -4.78 9.96 -8.26
C GLN A 10 -3.91 9.04 -7.38
N GLU A 11 -3.77 9.36 -6.10
CA GLU A 11 -3.04 8.52 -5.15
C GLU A 11 -3.74 7.16 -4.96
N LYS A 12 -5.07 7.16 -4.88
CA LYS A 12 -5.86 5.93 -4.78
C LYS A 12 -5.72 5.05 -6.01
N LEU A 13 -5.77 5.65 -7.21
CA LEU A 13 -5.58 4.94 -8.48
C LEU A 13 -4.18 4.35 -8.58
N LEU A 14 -3.15 5.14 -8.24
CA LEU A 14 -1.78 4.68 -8.23
C LEU A 14 -1.57 3.51 -7.27
N LEU A 15 -2.14 3.60 -6.06
CA LEU A 15 -2.09 2.50 -5.09
C LEU A 15 -2.83 1.26 -5.61
N ALA A 16 -3.99 1.43 -6.26
CA ALA A 16 -4.76 0.37 -6.91
C ALA A 16 -3.95 -0.35 -8.00
N GLU A 17 -3.25 0.38 -8.85
CA GLU A 17 -2.40 -0.18 -9.90
C GLU A 17 -1.19 -0.91 -9.31
N LEU A 18 -0.43 -0.25 -8.44
CA LEU A 18 0.75 -0.86 -7.82
C LEU A 18 0.38 -2.14 -7.07
N GLY A 19 -0.71 -2.15 -6.30
CA GLY A 19 -1.08 -3.35 -5.54
C GLY A 19 -1.57 -4.52 -6.40
N LYS A 20 -1.91 -4.32 -7.68
CA LYS A 20 -2.19 -5.43 -8.62
C LYS A 20 -0.92 -6.20 -9.00
N ASP A 21 0.22 -5.52 -9.08
CA ASP A 21 1.52 -6.14 -9.36
C ASP A 21 2.06 -6.99 -8.20
N PHE A 22 1.50 -6.85 -6.99
CA PHE A 22 1.96 -7.54 -5.79
C PHE A 22 0.83 -8.33 -5.11
N PRO A 23 0.37 -9.48 -5.67
CA PRO A 23 -0.70 -10.28 -5.07
C PRO A 23 -0.37 -10.75 -3.63
N GLU A 24 0.90 -10.77 -3.24
CA GLU A 24 1.36 -11.09 -1.89
C GLU A 24 0.76 -10.18 -0.82
N VAL A 25 0.43 -8.91 -1.15
CA VAL A 25 -0.20 -8.00 -0.17
C VAL A 25 -1.59 -8.43 0.23
N GLU A 26 -2.25 -9.24 -0.60
CA GLU A 26 -3.58 -9.81 -0.36
C GLU A 26 -3.53 -11.18 0.30
N SER A 27 -2.35 -11.79 0.38
CA SER A 27 -2.22 -13.11 0.97
C SER A 27 -2.73 -13.10 2.41
N LYS A 28 -3.61 -14.07 2.70
CA LYS A 28 -4.15 -14.37 4.03
C LYS A 28 -3.24 -15.31 4.84
N GLY A 29 -2.18 -15.84 4.22
CA GLY A 29 -1.22 -16.70 4.89
C GLY A 29 -0.49 -15.97 6.02
N TYR A 30 -0.29 -16.67 7.14
CA TYR A 30 0.35 -16.13 8.35
C TYR A 30 1.68 -16.83 8.67
N ASP A 31 2.16 -17.70 7.78
CA ASP A 31 3.48 -18.30 7.92
C ASP A 31 4.58 -17.26 7.70
N SER A 32 5.73 -17.45 8.35
CA SER A 32 6.84 -16.50 8.35
C SER A 32 7.34 -16.14 6.94
N LYS A 33 7.26 -17.10 6.00
CA LYS A 33 7.68 -16.89 4.62
C LYS A 33 6.71 -15.96 3.89
N THR A 34 5.41 -16.19 4.06
CA THR A 34 4.35 -15.32 3.53
C THR A 34 4.41 -13.92 4.13
N LEU A 35 4.58 -13.80 5.45
CA LEU A 35 4.73 -12.50 6.11
C LEU A 35 5.96 -11.73 5.59
N THR A 36 7.08 -12.42 5.40
CA THR A 36 8.30 -11.79 4.84
C THR A 36 8.09 -11.30 3.41
N LYS A 37 7.45 -12.10 2.55
CA LYS A 37 7.13 -11.69 1.17
C LYS A 37 6.18 -10.50 1.14
N LYS A 38 5.16 -10.53 2.01
CA LYS A 38 4.18 -9.47 2.15
C LYS A 38 4.81 -8.16 2.62
N ALA A 39 5.72 -8.22 3.60
CA ALA A 39 6.47 -7.05 4.06
C ALA A 39 7.29 -6.43 2.91
N LYS A 40 8.06 -7.24 2.20
CA LYS A 40 8.86 -6.79 1.04
C LYS A 40 8.00 -6.17 -0.07
N ALA A 41 6.85 -6.79 -0.37
CA ALA A 41 5.91 -6.25 -1.34
C ALA A 41 5.39 -4.86 -0.92
N TRP A 42 5.05 -4.69 0.36
CA TRP A 42 4.62 -3.39 0.88
C TRP A 42 5.73 -2.33 0.85
N GLU A 43 6.97 -2.70 1.16
CA GLU A 43 8.12 -1.78 1.06
C GLU A 43 8.37 -1.33 -0.38
N GLU A 44 8.23 -2.24 -1.35
CA GLU A 44 8.39 -1.95 -2.77
C GLU A 44 7.27 -1.03 -3.28
N ILE A 45 6.01 -1.31 -2.91
CA ILE A 45 4.87 -0.43 -3.21
C ILE A 45 5.11 0.96 -2.62
N LEU A 46 5.51 1.05 -1.35
CA LEU A 46 5.80 2.32 -0.68
C LEU A 46 6.86 3.12 -1.45
N THR A 47 7.94 2.44 -1.84
CA THR A 47 9.06 3.06 -2.57
C THR A 47 8.60 3.61 -3.91
N ARG A 48 7.86 2.81 -4.69
CA ARG A 48 7.32 3.23 -6.00
C ARG A 48 6.28 4.33 -5.87
N PHE A 49 5.42 4.24 -4.86
CA PHE A 49 4.38 5.22 -4.58
C PHE A 49 5.00 6.59 -4.27
N ASN A 50 5.93 6.66 -3.33
CA ASN A 50 6.58 7.91 -2.95
C ASN A 50 7.50 8.47 -4.06
N SER A 51 8.06 7.60 -4.92
CA SER A 51 8.87 8.03 -6.07
C SER A 51 8.01 8.70 -7.16
N GLN A 52 6.78 8.22 -7.36
CA GLN A 52 5.86 8.76 -8.36
C GLN A 52 5.12 10.03 -7.92
N ILE A 53 5.26 10.43 -6.64
CA ILE A 53 4.65 11.65 -6.11
C ILE A 53 5.75 12.58 -5.55
N PRO A 54 6.57 13.18 -6.43
CA PRO A 54 7.74 13.95 -6.02
C PRO A 54 7.38 15.22 -5.22
N ASN A 55 6.21 15.80 -5.45
CA ASN A 55 5.74 17.03 -4.78
C ASN A 55 4.67 16.78 -3.71
N GLY A 56 4.34 15.52 -3.42
CA GLY A 56 3.31 15.17 -2.45
C GLY A 56 3.88 14.87 -1.07
N ILE A 57 2.97 14.73 -0.11
CA ILE A 57 3.31 14.26 1.24
C ILE A 57 3.75 12.81 1.12
N LYS A 58 5.00 12.52 1.53
CA LYS A 58 5.49 11.14 1.62
C LYS A 58 4.60 10.35 2.56
N ARG A 59 4.16 9.17 2.12
CA ARG A 59 3.33 8.28 2.92
C ARG A 59 4.19 7.29 3.66
N ASP A 60 3.65 6.77 4.75
CA ASP A 60 4.22 5.66 5.50
C ASP A 60 3.47 4.36 5.22
N LEU A 61 4.11 3.23 5.53
CA LEU A 61 3.54 1.90 5.35
C LEU A 61 2.15 1.73 5.98
N SER A 62 1.95 2.24 7.20
CA SER A 62 0.67 2.11 7.92
C SER A 62 -0.47 2.83 7.20
N GLN A 63 -0.18 3.99 6.59
CA GLN A 63 -1.15 4.79 5.85
C GLN A 63 -1.55 4.07 4.56
N LEU A 64 -0.57 3.61 3.78
CA LEU A 64 -0.79 2.84 2.55
C LEU A 64 -1.59 1.55 2.81
N GLN A 65 -1.22 0.79 3.84
CA GLN A 65 -1.92 -0.44 4.23
C GLN A 65 -3.36 -0.16 4.70
N GLY A 66 -3.54 0.89 5.52
CA GLY A 66 -4.86 1.31 5.99
C GLY A 66 -5.76 1.76 4.83
N CYS A 67 -5.20 2.53 3.89
CA CYS A 67 -5.88 2.99 2.69
C CYS A 67 -6.25 1.85 1.75
N TRP A 68 -5.32 0.94 1.47
CA TRP A 68 -5.56 -0.25 0.64
C TRP A 68 -6.71 -1.10 1.18
N ARG A 69 -6.75 -1.32 2.49
CA ARG A 69 -7.83 -2.07 3.13
C ARG A 69 -9.20 -1.40 2.93
N ARG A 70 -9.25 -0.07 2.83
CA ARG A 70 -10.49 0.70 2.60
C ARG A 70 -10.85 0.86 1.14
N LEU A 71 -9.87 0.86 0.23
CA LEU A 71 -10.11 0.87 -1.22
C LEU A 71 -10.80 -0.41 -1.71
N LYS A 72 -10.67 -1.50 -0.95
CA LYS A 72 -11.27 -2.81 -1.25
C LYS A 72 -12.60 -3.06 -0.55
N LEU A 73 -13.22 -2.02 0.03
CA LEU A 73 -14.56 -2.05 0.60
C LEU A 73 -15.61 -1.70 -0.45
#